data_AF-A0A9P1CXC4-F1
#
_entry.id   AF-A0A9P1CXC4-F1
#
_cell.length_a   1.000
_cell.length_b   1.000
_cell.length_c   1.000
_cell.angle_alpha   90.00
_cell.angle_beta   90.00
_cell.angle_gamma   90.00
#
_symmetry.space_group_name_H-M   'P 1'
#
loop_
_entity.id
_entity.type
_entity.pdbx_description
1 polymer ?
#
loop_
_entity_poly.entity_id
_entity_poly.type
_entity_poly.pdbx_seq_one_letter_code
_entity_poly.pdbx_strand_id
1 'polypeptide(L)'
;MRLCNADVDEAERNPSQFEDFDEPEDDEGSSKSFFDLRQRTLSGMDLMPAFRVVVLGLARKLKNNTKDSILYSEVEDALGRYFRVLDSDMQRFANLHEILRDAADKAGAAGTSLVGSPPAVLAIHNAGIGLLHEGMREIAVVLLACGEMQRQCLDLKLDAQRSIASASSAPHISYSKYADFLDEAMALCDQLRRKHEELQQQRIRAMAKLTEAKLAAVDGVVSPTSPAS
;
A
#
# COMPACT_ATOMS: atom_id res chain seq x y z
N MET A 1 23.69 7.58 -30.47
CA MET A 1 23.15 8.55 -29.50
C MET A 1 22.00 9.30 -30.15
N ARG A 2 20.90 9.47 -29.43
CA ARG A 2 19.69 10.16 -29.89
C ARG A 2 19.98 11.65 -30.17
N LEU A 3 19.49 12.08 -31.32
CA LEU A 3 19.35 13.43 -31.87
C LEU A 3 17.82 13.56 -32.10
N CYS A 4 17.09 14.65 -31.94
CA CYS A 4 17.34 16.07 -31.69
C CYS A 4 16.06 16.66 -31.07
N ASN A 5 16.20 17.78 -30.37
CA ASN A 5 15.10 18.74 -30.17
C ASN A 5 14.85 19.47 -31.50
N ALA A 6 13.58 19.70 -31.85
CA ALA A 6 13.15 20.85 -32.64
C ALA A 6 11.70 21.15 -32.29
N ASP A 7 11.46 22.44 -32.09
CA ASP A 7 10.28 23.09 -31.56
C ASP A 7 9.13 23.22 -32.59
N VAL A 8 7.91 23.29 -32.04
CA VAL A 8 6.85 24.28 -32.35
C VAL A 8 6.03 24.16 -33.67
N ASP A 9 4.71 24.22 -33.44
CA ASP A 9 3.58 24.62 -34.29
C ASP A 9 3.17 23.81 -35.53
N GLU A 10 2.11 23.01 -35.37
CA GLU A 10 0.99 22.98 -36.33
C GLU A 10 -0.35 22.85 -35.57
N ALA A 11 -0.85 24.00 -35.12
CA ALA A 11 -2.28 24.22 -34.98
C ALA A 11 -2.80 24.91 -36.26
N GLU A 12 -3.94 24.43 -36.77
CA GLU A 12 -4.86 25.03 -37.74
C GLU A 12 -4.64 24.83 -39.27
N ARG A 13 -5.40 23.88 -39.86
CA ARG A 13 -6.16 23.89 -41.16
C ARG A 13 -6.33 22.43 -41.64
N ASN A 14 -7.48 21.81 -41.91
CA ASN A 14 -8.85 22.22 -42.25
C ASN A 14 -9.84 21.09 -41.83
N PRO A 15 -11.11 21.39 -41.52
CA PRO A 15 -12.16 20.41 -41.31
C PRO A 15 -12.93 20.19 -42.62
N SER A 16 -12.47 19.30 -43.50
CA SER A 16 -13.26 18.89 -44.67
C SER A 16 -12.62 17.72 -45.40
N GLN A 17 -13.02 16.50 -45.03
CA GLN A 17 -13.21 15.40 -45.97
C GLN A 17 -14.11 14.37 -45.30
N PHE A 18 -15.41 14.53 -45.56
CA PHE A 18 -16.36 13.42 -45.62
C PHE A 18 -15.84 12.48 -46.72
N GLU A 19 -15.43 11.27 -46.35
CA GLU A 19 -15.61 10.12 -47.22
C GLU A 19 -16.15 8.97 -46.39
N ASP A 20 -17.19 8.36 -46.95
CA ASP A 20 -17.95 7.24 -46.44
C ASP A 20 -17.05 6.15 -45.87
N PHE A 21 -17.26 5.83 -44.59
CA PHE A 21 -16.93 4.52 -44.09
C PHE A 21 -18.20 3.95 -43.50
N ASP A 22 -18.81 3.02 -44.22
CA ASP A 22 -19.89 2.18 -43.74
C ASP A 22 -19.53 1.71 -42.32
N GLU A 23 -20.28 2.17 -41.32
CA GLU A 23 -20.24 1.59 -39.98
C GLU A 23 -20.91 0.21 -40.06
N PRO A 24 -20.19 -0.91 -39.87
CA PRO A 24 -20.84 -2.06 -39.28
C PRO A 24 -21.17 -1.68 -37.83
N GLU A 25 -22.44 -1.81 -37.47
CA GLU A 25 -22.94 -1.80 -36.10
C GLU A 25 -22.23 -2.91 -35.29
N ASP A 26 -21.02 -2.65 -34.81
CA ASP A 26 -20.34 -3.47 -33.81
C ASP A 26 -20.46 -2.77 -32.45
N ASP A 27 -21.45 -3.21 -31.67
CA ASP A 27 -21.76 -2.81 -30.30
C ASP A 27 -20.62 -3.13 -29.27
N GLU A 28 -19.42 -3.50 -29.76
CA GLU A 28 -18.22 -3.78 -28.95
C GLU A 28 -17.28 -2.56 -28.76
N GLY A 29 -17.48 -1.46 -29.50
CA GLY A 29 -16.61 -0.27 -29.45
C GLY A 29 -16.76 0.59 -28.19
N SER A 30 -17.97 0.64 -27.60
CA SER A 30 -18.30 1.52 -26.47
C SER A 30 -17.55 1.16 -25.18
N SER A 31 -17.35 -0.13 -24.93
CA SER A 31 -16.69 -0.64 -23.71
C SER A 31 -15.20 -0.31 -23.66
N LYS A 32 -14.51 -0.38 -24.81
CA LYS A 32 -13.07 -0.05 -24.92
C LYS A 32 -12.84 1.46 -24.77
N SER A 33 -13.67 2.27 -25.41
CA SER A 33 -13.66 3.74 -25.29
C SER A 33 -13.81 4.21 -23.83
N PHE A 34 -14.77 3.63 -23.10
CA PHE A 34 -14.99 3.99 -21.70
C PHE A 34 -13.84 3.55 -20.79
N PHE A 35 -13.28 2.36 -21.00
CA PHE A 35 -12.15 1.86 -20.21
C PHE A 35 -10.90 2.72 -20.43
N ASP A 36 -10.58 3.05 -21.68
CA ASP A 36 -9.44 3.91 -22.01
C ASP A 36 -9.60 5.31 -21.42
N LEU A 37 -10.80 5.88 -21.47
CA LEU A 37 -11.11 7.17 -20.86
C LEU A 37 -10.94 7.10 -19.33
N ARG A 38 -11.46 6.05 -18.68
CA ARG A 38 -11.30 5.84 -17.23
C ARG A 38 -9.83 5.68 -16.85
N GLN A 39 -9.07 4.90 -17.62
CA GLN A 39 -7.65 4.68 -17.36
C GLN A 39 -6.85 5.98 -17.49
N ARG A 40 -7.17 6.84 -18.48
CA ARG A 40 -6.59 8.18 -18.63
C ARG A 40 -6.96 9.10 -17.46
N THR A 41 -8.22 9.12 -17.03
CA THR A 41 -8.66 9.95 -15.89
C THR A 41 -8.03 9.54 -14.57
N LEU A 42 -7.76 8.25 -14.38
CA LEU A 42 -7.12 7.74 -13.17
C LEU A 42 -5.59 7.85 -13.21
N SER A 43 -5.02 8.30 -14.33
CA SER A 43 -3.57 8.51 -14.46
C SER A 43 -3.15 9.73 -13.63
N GLY A 44 -2.11 9.57 -12.81
CA GLY A 44 -1.62 10.62 -11.91
C GLY A 44 -2.33 10.71 -10.55
N MET A 45 -3.36 9.88 -10.30
CA MET A 45 -3.93 9.74 -8.96
C MET A 45 -3.06 8.86 -8.06
N ASP A 46 -3.08 9.15 -6.76
CA ASP A 46 -2.52 8.26 -5.75
C ASP A 46 -3.15 6.86 -5.85
N LEU A 47 -2.35 5.83 -5.56
CA LEU A 47 -2.72 4.43 -5.76
C LEU A 47 -4.04 4.05 -5.05
N MET A 48 -4.21 4.47 -3.79
CA MET A 48 -5.37 4.09 -2.99
C MET A 48 -6.67 4.80 -3.44
N PRO A 49 -6.71 6.13 -3.65
CA PRO A 49 -7.86 6.78 -4.28
C PRO A 49 -8.23 6.17 -5.63
N ALA A 50 -7.25 5.86 -6.48
CA ALA A 50 -7.51 5.23 -7.77
C ALA A 50 -8.15 3.83 -7.61
N PHE A 51 -7.63 3.01 -6.70
CA PHE A 51 -8.22 1.70 -6.37
C PHE A 51 -9.67 1.83 -5.87
N ARG A 52 -9.93 2.73 -4.90
CA ARG A 52 -11.28 2.95 -4.35
C ARG A 52 -12.29 3.36 -5.42
N VAL A 53 -11.92 4.29 -6.31
CA VAL A 53 -12.80 4.72 -7.41
C VAL A 53 -13.14 3.56 -8.33
N VAL A 54 -12.20 2.65 -8.57
CA VAL A 54 -12.43 1.47 -9.40
C VAL A 54 -13.42 0.52 -8.73
N VAL A 55 -13.18 0.15 -7.47
CA VAL A 55 -14.03 -0.79 -6.72
C VAL A 55 -15.44 -0.24 -6.51
N LEU A 56 -15.58 1.03 -6.10
CA LEU A 56 -16.89 1.66 -5.95
C LEU A 56 -17.66 1.73 -7.28
N GLY A 57 -16.95 1.95 -8.39
CA GLY A 57 -17.54 1.91 -9.72
C GLY A 57 -18.04 0.52 -10.10
N LEU A 58 -17.27 -0.53 -9.79
CA LEU A 58 -17.69 -1.92 -9.98
C LEU A 58 -18.93 -2.24 -9.14
N ALA A 59 -18.89 -1.98 -7.83
CA ALA A 59 -20.01 -2.21 -6.93
C ALA A 59 -21.30 -1.51 -7.39
N ARG A 60 -21.18 -0.25 -7.86
CA ARG A 60 -22.32 0.49 -8.44
C ARG A 60 -22.83 -0.15 -9.74
N LYS A 61 -21.93 -0.56 -10.63
CA LYS A 61 -22.29 -1.23 -11.89
C LYS A 61 -23.10 -2.49 -11.62
N LEU A 62 -22.72 -3.23 -10.59
CA LEU A 62 -23.36 -4.49 -10.22
C LEU A 62 -24.68 -4.33 -9.51
N LYS A 63 -24.81 -3.33 -8.64
CA LYS A 63 -26.10 -2.97 -8.06
C LYS A 63 -27.18 -2.69 -9.12
N ASN A 64 -26.76 -2.19 -10.29
CA ASN A 64 -27.66 -1.84 -11.39
C ASN A 64 -27.73 -2.94 -12.48
N ASN A 65 -26.97 -4.03 -12.35
CA ASN A 65 -26.89 -5.08 -13.36
C ASN A 65 -27.72 -6.30 -12.93
N THR A 66 -28.81 -6.55 -13.64
CA THR A 66 -29.71 -7.68 -13.36
C THR A 66 -29.14 -9.05 -13.73
N LYS A 67 -28.03 -9.10 -14.48
CA LYS A 67 -27.41 -10.34 -14.97
C LYS A 67 -26.26 -10.87 -14.08
N ASP A 68 -25.89 -10.17 -13.00
CA ASP A 68 -24.76 -10.49 -12.10
C ASP A 68 -23.44 -10.83 -12.82
N SER A 69 -23.25 -10.26 -14.02
CA SER A 69 -22.11 -10.56 -14.88
C SER A 69 -21.33 -9.31 -15.22
N ILE A 70 -20.01 -9.38 -15.14
CA ILE A 70 -19.11 -8.27 -15.48
C ILE A 70 -18.00 -8.73 -16.40
N LEU A 71 -17.43 -7.77 -17.13
CA LEU A 71 -16.27 -8.02 -17.96
C LEU A 71 -15.07 -8.29 -17.06
N TYR A 72 -14.38 -9.40 -17.29
CA TYR A 72 -13.19 -9.75 -16.53
C TYR A 72 -12.13 -8.64 -16.53
N SER A 73 -11.96 -7.91 -17.63
CA SER A 73 -11.00 -6.80 -17.75
C SER A 73 -11.19 -5.71 -16.69
N GLU A 74 -12.42 -5.44 -16.26
CA GLU A 74 -12.69 -4.43 -15.23
C GLU A 74 -12.30 -4.93 -13.83
N VAL A 75 -12.47 -6.23 -13.58
CA VAL A 75 -12.01 -6.89 -12.35
C VAL A 75 -10.49 -6.96 -12.33
N GLU A 76 -9.88 -7.31 -13.46
CA GLU A 76 -8.43 -7.38 -13.61
C GLU A 76 -7.76 -6.03 -13.33
N ASP A 77 -8.34 -4.91 -13.79
CA ASP A 77 -7.88 -3.56 -13.44
C ASP A 77 -7.97 -3.30 -11.93
N ALA A 78 -9.09 -3.67 -11.29
CA ALA A 78 -9.25 -3.52 -9.84
C ALA A 78 -8.20 -4.33 -9.06
N LEU A 79 -8.02 -5.60 -9.41
CA LEU A 79 -7.03 -6.48 -8.78
C LEU A 79 -5.60 -5.97 -9.03
N GLY A 80 -5.31 -5.48 -10.25
CA GLY A 80 -4.02 -4.89 -10.60
C GLY A 80 -3.70 -3.64 -9.78
N ARG A 81 -4.69 -2.77 -9.54
CA ARG A 81 -4.54 -1.60 -8.67
C ARG A 81 -4.36 -1.98 -7.21
N TYR A 82 -5.13 -2.95 -6.73
CA TYR A 82 -4.97 -3.48 -5.38
C TYR A 82 -3.54 -3.99 -5.15
N PHE A 83 -2.99 -4.78 -6.06
CA PHE A 83 -1.59 -5.25 -5.97
C PHE A 83 -0.60 -4.11 -5.81
N ARG A 84 -0.74 -3.02 -6.57
CA ARG A 84 0.17 -1.86 -6.47
C ARG A 84 0.02 -1.14 -5.13
N VAL A 85 -1.21 -1.00 -4.63
CA VAL A 85 -1.46 -0.42 -3.29
C VAL A 85 -0.77 -1.28 -2.22
N LEU A 86 -1.03 -2.58 -2.26
CA LEU A 86 -0.52 -3.53 -1.28
C LEU A 86 1.01 -3.61 -1.31
N ASP A 87 1.62 -3.63 -2.49
CA ASP A 87 3.08 -3.61 -2.66
C ASP A 87 3.70 -2.33 -2.07
N SER A 88 3.06 -1.17 -2.33
CA SER A 88 3.47 0.10 -1.72
C SER A 88 3.39 0.06 -0.19
N ASP A 89 2.32 -0.51 0.37
CA ASP A 89 2.15 -0.65 1.81
C ASP A 89 3.17 -1.62 2.42
N MET A 90 3.40 -2.78 1.79
CA MET A 90 4.44 -3.73 2.20
C MET A 90 5.83 -3.08 2.23
N GLN A 91 6.18 -2.29 1.21
CA GLN A 91 7.46 -1.56 1.20
C GLN A 91 7.54 -0.54 2.34
N ARG A 92 6.45 0.16 2.67
CA ARG A 92 6.41 1.09 3.82
C ARG A 92 6.64 0.37 5.14
N PHE A 93 6.04 -0.81 5.32
CA PHE A 93 6.26 -1.63 6.51
C PHE A 93 7.67 -2.19 6.58
N ALA A 94 8.23 -2.69 5.46
CA ALA A 94 9.62 -3.14 5.40
C ALA A 94 10.59 -2.02 5.76
N ASN A 95 10.41 -0.82 5.19
CA ASN A 95 11.24 0.34 5.52
C ASN A 95 11.14 0.72 7.01
N LEU A 96 9.93 0.68 7.60
CA LEU A 96 9.76 0.95 9.02
C LEU A 96 10.43 -0.12 9.89
N HIS A 97 10.35 -1.39 9.50
CA HIS A 97 11.03 -2.48 10.19
C HIS A 97 12.56 -2.25 10.24
N GLU A 98 13.16 -1.89 9.11
CA GLU A 98 14.58 -1.56 9.03
C GLU A 98 14.95 -0.40 9.98
N ILE A 99 14.13 0.66 10.01
CA ILE A 99 14.33 1.80 10.92
C ILE A 99 14.25 1.38 12.39
N LEU A 100 13.30 0.51 12.75
CA LEU A 100 13.16 0.00 14.12
C LEU A 100 14.35 -0.88 14.51
N ARG A 101 14.80 -1.75 13.59
CA ARG A 101 15.97 -2.61 13.79
C ARG A 101 17.23 -1.79 14.03
N ASP A 102 17.52 -0.84 13.14
CA ASP A 102 18.68 0.04 13.27
C ASP A 102 18.66 0.85 14.57
N ALA A 103 17.47 1.25 15.03
CA ALA A 103 17.32 1.95 16.30
C ALA A 103 17.54 1.02 17.51
N ALA A 104 17.06 -0.22 17.43
CA ALA A 104 17.28 -1.23 18.47
C ALA A 104 18.76 -1.62 18.58
N ASP A 105 19.45 -1.79 17.45
CA ASP A 105 20.88 -2.12 17.41
C ASP A 105 21.73 -1.01 18.02
N LYS A 106 21.44 0.25 17.66
CA LYS A 106 22.10 1.43 18.25
C LYS A 106 21.82 1.55 19.76
N ALA A 107 20.61 1.24 20.19
CA ALA A 107 20.25 1.23 21.61
C ALA A 107 20.97 0.10 22.36
N GLY A 108 21.05 -1.10 21.79
CA GLY A 108 21.80 -2.23 22.35
C GLY A 108 23.28 -1.90 22.57
N ALA A 109 23.91 -1.28 21.57
CA ALA A 109 25.29 -0.79 21.69
C ALA A 109 25.43 0.27 22.79
N ALA A 110 24.52 1.24 22.86
CA ALA A 110 24.51 2.26 23.92
C ALA A 110 24.25 1.68 25.32
N GLY A 111 23.52 0.57 25.42
CA GLY A 111 23.28 -0.16 26.67
C GLY A 111 24.56 -0.64 27.35
N THR A 112 25.62 -0.93 26.58
CA THR A 112 26.94 -1.26 27.16
C THR A 112 27.58 -0.08 27.88
N SER A 113 27.30 1.16 27.45
CA SER A 113 27.75 2.38 28.12
C SER A 113 26.91 2.74 29.35
N LEU A 114 25.73 2.12 29.51
CA LEU A 114 24.88 2.29 30.69
C LEU A 114 25.20 1.29 31.80
N VAL A 115 26.20 0.42 31.62
CA VAL A 115 26.66 -0.53 32.64
C VAL A 115 27.21 0.27 33.83
N GLY A 116 26.46 0.25 34.94
CA GLY A 116 26.73 1.06 36.15
C GLY A 116 25.74 2.20 36.39
N SER A 117 24.80 2.44 35.46
CA SER A 117 23.69 3.38 35.65
C SER A 117 22.69 2.87 36.70
N PRO A 118 21.94 3.76 37.37
CA PRO A 118 20.91 3.36 38.32
C PRO A 118 19.90 2.38 37.71
N PRO A 119 19.35 1.41 38.47
CA PRO A 119 18.41 0.43 37.97
C PRO A 119 17.18 1.03 37.26
N ALA A 120 16.72 2.20 37.70
CA ALA A 120 15.62 2.93 37.07
C ALA A 120 15.94 3.38 35.64
N VAL A 121 17.17 3.85 35.38
CA VAL A 121 17.63 4.27 34.05
C VAL A 121 17.71 3.08 33.10
N LEU A 122 18.24 1.95 33.59
CA LEU A 122 18.27 0.70 32.83
C LEU A 122 16.87 0.19 32.50
N ALA A 123 15.92 0.31 33.44
CA ALA A 123 14.52 -0.07 33.22
C ALA A 123 13.86 0.77 32.11
N ILE A 124 14.07 2.10 32.10
CA ILE A 124 13.54 2.99 31.04
C ILE A 124 14.16 2.64 29.68
N HIS A 125 15.48 2.42 29.64
CA HIS A 125 16.19 2.02 28.43
C HIS A 125 15.66 0.70 27.86
N ASN A 126 15.53 -0.32 28.71
CA ASN A 126 15.01 -1.63 28.32
C ASN A 126 13.54 -1.57 27.89
N ALA A 127 12.73 -0.69 28.51
CA ALA A 127 11.36 -0.46 28.06
C ALA A 127 11.31 0.19 26.67
N GLY A 128 12.25 1.08 26.35
CA GLY A 128 12.41 1.65 25.01
C GLY A 128 12.76 0.58 23.97
N ILE A 129 13.76 -0.27 24.26
CA ILE A 129 14.15 -1.41 23.41
C ILE A 129 13.00 -2.39 23.21
N GLY A 130 12.28 -2.73 24.28
CA GLY A 130 11.13 -3.64 24.21
C GLY A 130 10.03 -3.15 23.26
N LEU A 131 9.76 -1.84 23.24
CA LEU A 131 8.80 -1.24 22.29
C LEU A 131 9.26 -1.35 20.84
N LEU A 132 10.57 -1.29 20.57
CA LEU A 132 11.11 -1.46 19.20
C LEU A 132 10.96 -2.91 18.73
N HIS A 133 11.30 -3.88 19.57
CA HIS A 133 11.12 -5.30 19.25
C HIS A 133 9.66 -5.68 19.05
N GLU A 134 8.76 -5.16 19.90
CA GLU A 134 7.33 -5.37 19.71
C GLU A 134 6.84 -4.78 18.39
N GLY A 135 7.31 -3.59 18.03
CA GLY A 135 6.97 -2.96 16.75
C GLY A 135 7.46 -3.80 15.56
N MET A 136 8.68 -4.34 15.61
CA MET A 136 9.19 -5.25 14.58
C MET A 136 8.36 -6.53 14.47
N ARG A 137 7.96 -7.12 15.61
CA ARG A 137 7.11 -8.30 15.65
C ARG A 137 5.75 -8.04 15.00
N GLU A 138 5.10 -6.92 15.33
CA GLU A 138 3.83 -6.54 14.72
C GLU A 138 3.95 -6.31 13.22
N ILE A 139 5.04 -5.69 12.75
CA ILE A 139 5.29 -5.53 11.31
C ILE A 139 5.42 -6.88 10.61
N ALA A 140 6.11 -7.86 11.20
CA ALA A 140 6.22 -9.19 10.63
C ALA A 140 4.84 -9.86 10.46
N VAL A 141 3.96 -9.72 11.45
CA VAL A 141 2.57 -10.21 11.37
C VAL A 141 1.79 -9.52 10.24
N VAL A 142 1.94 -8.20 10.11
CA VAL A 142 1.30 -7.44 9.03
C VAL A 142 1.78 -7.90 7.66
N LEU A 143 3.10 -8.09 7.47
CA LEU A 143 3.66 -8.55 6.20
C LEU A 143 3.20 -9.97 5.84
N LEU A 144 3.04 -10.86 6.83
CA LEU A 144 2.45 -12.19 6.62
C LEU A 144 1.00 -12.08 6.12
N ALA A 145 0.17 -11.24 6.76
CA ALA A 145 -1.21 -11.01 6.32
C ALA A 145 -1.28 -10.40 4.91
N CYS A 146 -0.38 -9.47 4.58
CA CYS A 146 -0.28 -8.94 3.21
C CYS A 146 0.06 -10.05 2.21
N GLY A 147 0.98 -10.96 2.54
CA GLY A 147 1.34 -12.09 1.69
C GLY A 147 0.18 -13.07 1.47
N GLU A 148 -0.65 -13.31 2.48
CA GLU A 148 -1.87 -14.12 2.35
C GLU A 148 -2.86 -13.49 1.38
N MET A 149 -3.06 -12.18 1.49
CA MET A 149 -3.95 -11.44 0.60
C MET A 149 -3.43 -11.35 -0.84
N GLN A 150 -2.11 -11.22 -1.03
CA GLN A 150 -1.50 -11.34 -2.36
C GLN A 150 -1.78 -12.71 -2.96
N ARG A 151 -1.62 -13.78 -2.19
CA ARG A 151 -1.88 -15.15 -2.64
C ARG A 151 -3.35 -15.34 -3.04
N GLN A 152 -4.29 -14.90 -2.20
CA GLN A 152 -5.73 -14.96 -2.53
C GLN A 152 -6.06 -14.21 -3.82
N CYS A 153 -5.45 -13.04 -4.03
CA CYS A 153 -5.62 -12.25 -5.25
C CYS A 153 -5.07 -12.98 -6.49
N LEU A 154 -3.92 -13.66 -6.37
CA LEU A 154 -3.36 -14.49 -7.45
C LEU A 154 -4.26 -15.69 -7.75
N ASP A 155 -4.77 -16.37 -6.71
CA ASP A 155 -5.66 -17.52 -6.87
C ASP A 155 -6.94 -17.11 -7.63
N LEU A 156 -7.52 -15.94 -7.30
CA LEU A 156 -8.66 -15.39 -8.03
C LEU A 156 -8.35 -15.11 -9.50
N LYS A 157 -7.18 -14.54 -9.82
CA LYS A 157 -6.76 -14.30 -11.21
C LYS A 157 -6.58 -15.60 -11.98
N LEU A 158 -5.94 -16.60 -11.39
CA LEU A 158 -5.69 -17.89 -12.03
C LEU A 158 -7.00 -18.66 -12.26
N ASP A 159 -7.92 -18.63 -11.28
CA ASP A 159 -9.25 -19.21 -11.43
C ASP A 159 -10.03 -18.55 -12.57
N ALA A 160 -9.95 -17.22 -12.67
CA ALA A 160 -10.53 -16.48 -13.78
C ALA A 160 -9.94 -16.94 -15.12
N GLN A 161 -8.62 -16.95 -15.25
CA GLN A 161 -7.93 -17.34 -16.49
C GLN A 161 -8.31 -18.76 -16.93
N ARG A 162 -8.43 -19.71 -16.00
CA ARG A 162 -8.89 -21.09 -16.29
C ARG A 162 -10.34 -21.12 -16.78
N SER A 163 -11.21 -20.32 -16.16
CA SER A 163 -12.62 -20.20 -16.58
C SER A 163 -12.75 -19.56 -17.96
N ILE A 164 -11.87 -18.62 -18.31
CA ILE A 164 -11.86 -17.94 -19.61
C ILE A 164 -11.32 -18.87 -20.70
N ALA A 165 -10.23 -19.58 -20.42
CA ALA A 165 -9.63 -20.51 -21.37
C ALA A 165 -10.56 -21.68 -21.76
N SER A 166 -11.56 -21.97 -20.92
CA SER A 166 -12.58 -22.99 -21.17
C SER A 166 -13.89 -22.43 -21.78
N ALA A 167 -14.02 -21.11 -21.93
CA ALA A 167 -15.21 -20.46 -22.46
C ALA A 167 -15.08 -20.15 -23.97
N SER A 168 -16.20 -20.27 -24.70
CA SER A 168 -16.28 -20.03 -26.14
C SER A 168 -16.72 -18.61 -26.54
N SER A 169 -16.99 -17.74 -25.56
CA SER A 169 -17.49 -16.37 -25.75
C SER A 169 -16.77 -15.38 -24.84
N ALA A 170 -17.04 -14.08 -25.03
CA ALA A 170 -16.46 -13.01 -24.20
C ALA A 170 -16.59 -13.33 -22.69
N PRO A 171 -15.51 -13.15 -21.90
CA PRO A 171 -15.42 -13.69 -20.55
C PRO A 171 -16.21 -12.86 -19.55
N HIS A 172 -17.48 -13.18 -19.43
CA HIS A 172 -18.32 -12.74 -18.34
C HIS A 172 -18.09 -13.64 -17.13
N ILE A 173 -17.73 -13.04 -16.00
CA ILE A 173 -17.54 -13.74 -14.72
C ILE A 173 -18.62 -13.33 -13.73
N SER A 174 -19.03 -14.26 -12.85
CA SER A 174 -19.89 -13.92 -11.71
C SER A 174 -19.11 -13.03 -10.76
N TYR A 175 -19.69 -11.86 -10.44
CA TYR A 175 -19.05 -10.90 -9.57
C TYR A 175 -19.07 -11.28 -8.11
N SER A 176 -20.08 -12.02 -7.65
CA SER A 176 -20.24 -12.42 -6.24
C SER A 176 -18.94 -12.88 -5.59
N LYS A 177 -18.17 -13.74 -6.27
CA LYS A 177 -16.86 -14.24 -5.81
C LYS A 177 -15.79 -13.15 -5.64
N TYR A 178 -15.82 -12.10 -6.45
CA TYR A 178 -14.85 -11.00 -6.43
C TYR A 178 -15.31 -9.85 -5.53
N ALA A 179 -16.62 -9.70 -5.33
CA ALA A 179 -17.20 -8.66 -4.49
C ALA A 179 -16.66 -8.74 -3.06
N ASP A 180 -16.78 -9.93 -2.46
CA ASP A 180 -16.34 -10.20 -1.09
C ASP A 180 -14.86 -9.90 -0.92
N PHE A 181 -14.03 -10.34 -1.87
CA PHE A 181 -12.60 -10.07 -1.88
C PHE A 181 -12.29 -8.58 -2.02
N LEU A 182 -12.97 -7.85 -2.91
CA LEU A 182 -12.70 -6.43 -3.13
C LEU A 182 -13.12 -5.58 -1.92
N ASP A 183 -14.19 -5.97 -1.23
CA ASP A 183 -14.62 -5.34 0.02
C ASP A 183 -13.61 -5.59 1.14
N GLU A 184 -13.13 -6.83 1.29
CA GLU A 184 -12.06 -7.19 2.22
C GLU A 184 -10.76 -6.44 1.90
N ALA A 185 -10.39 -6.36 0.62
CA ALA A 185 -9.20 -5.65 0.15
C ALA A 185 -9.26 -4.14 0.48
N MET A 186 -10.42 -3.49 0.30
CA MET A 186 -10.61 -2.10 0.71
C MET A 186 -10.47 -1.91 2.22
N ALA A 187 -11.09 -2.79 3.00
CA ALA A 187 -11.01 -2.75 4.47
C ALA A 187 -9.56 -2.95 4.95
N LEU A 188 -8.83 -3.89 4.35
CA LEU A 188 -7.43 -4.14 4.65
C LEU A 188 -6.57 -2.91 4.37
N CYS A 189 -6.70 -2.26 3.22
CA CYS A 189 -5.92 -1.06 2.90
C CYS A 189 -6.11 0.05 3.95
N ASP A 190 -7.32 0.19 4.50
CA ASP A 190 -7.59 1.16 5.56
C ASP A 190 -6.99 0.72 6.91
N GLN A 191 -7.03 -0.57 7.22
CA GLN A 191 -6.37 -1.13 8.40
C GLN A 191 -4.84 -0.96 8.32
N LEU A 192 -4.23 -1.23 7.17
CA LEU A 192 -2.79 -1.08 6.94
C LEU A 192 -2.35 0.37 7.15
N ARG A 193 -3.10 1.35 6.66
CA ARG A 193 -2.79 2.77 6.88
C ARG A 193 -2.80 3.12 8.37
N ARG A 194 -3.88 2.76 9.09
CA ARG A 194 -3.99 3.01 10.54
C ARG A 194 -2.87 2.31 11.30
N LYS A 195 -2.58 1.06 10.93
CA LYS A 195 -1.54 0.27 11.57
C LYS A 195 -0.14 0.86 11.36
N HIS A 196 0.11 1.43 10.18
CA HIS A 196 1.36 2.15 9.91
C HIS A 196 1.49 3.38 10.83
N GLU A 197 0.42 4.17 11.00
CA GLU A 197 0.41 5.33 11.89
C GLU A 197 0.63 4.93 13.37
N GLU A 198 -0.03 3.86 13.83
CA GLU A 198 0.16 3.30 15.18
C GLU A 198 1.62 2.91 15.43
N LEU A 199 2.26 2.22 14.48
CA LEU A 199 3.64 1.77 14.59
C LEU A 199 4.64 2.94 14.51
N GLN A 200 4.34 3.98 13.72
CA GLN A 200 5.12 5.23 13.74
C GLN A 200 5.03 5.92 15.11
N GLN A 201 3.85 5.98 15.73
CA GLN A 201 3.70 6.53 17.07
C GLN A 201 4.41 5.68 18.13
N GLN A 202 4.40 4.35 17.98
CA GLN A 202 5.16 3.44 18.83
C GLN A 202 6.68 3.69 18.72
N ARG A 203 7.19 3.88 17.49
CA ARG A 203 8.58 4.26 17.25
C ARG A 203 8.94 5.55 17.99
N ILE A 204 8.12 6.60 17.87
CA ILE A 204 8.36 7.89 18.54
C ILE A 204 8.39 7.71 20.06
N ARG A 205 7.43 6.96 20.62
CA ARG A 205 7.39 6.65 22.07
C ARG A 205 8.63 5.88 22.53
N ALA A 206 9.08 4.90 21.75
CA ALA A 206 10.29 4.15 22.04
C ALA A 206 11.54 5.05 22.05
N MET A 207 11.68 5.92 21.03
CA MET A 207 12.78 6.88 20.95
C MET A 207 12.77 7.90 22.09
N ALA A 208 11.58 8.33 22.53
CA ALA A 208 11.45 9.22 23.68
C ALA A 208 12.00 8.56 24.95
N LYS A 209 11.62 7.30 25.22
CA LYS A 209 12.16 6.54 26.36
C LYS A 209 13.67 6.35 26.30
N LEU A 210 14.21 6.05 25.12
CA LEU A 210 15.66 5.90 24.97
C LEU A 210 16.41 7.22 25.19
N THR A 211 15.83 8.34 24.76
CA THR A 211 16.39 9.68 25.03
C THR A 211 16.30 10.03 26.51
N GLU A 212 15.16 9.74 27.16
CA GLU A 212 14.97 9.94 28.60
C GLU A 212 16.00 9.16 29.42
N ALA A 213 16.22 7.88 29.10
CA ALA A 213 17.25 7.07 29.77
C ALA A 213 18.65 7.66 29.58
N LYS A 214 18.97 8.17 28.39
CA LYS A 214 20.27 8.81 28.12
C LYS A 214 20.46 10.09 28.94
N LEU A 215 19.44 10.94 29.03
CA LEU A 215 19.50 12.17 29.82
C LEU A 215 19.63 11.87 31.32
N ALA A 216 18.82 10.93 31.82
CA ALA A 216 18.87 10.53 33.23
C ALA A 216 20.22 9.88 33.62
N ALA A 217 20.88 9.19 32.68
CA ALA A 217 22.23 8.66 32.89
C ALA A 217 23.27 9.78 33.03
N VAL A 218 23.14 10.88 32.28
CA VAL A 218 24.05 12.04 32.35
C VAL A 218 23.84 12.83 33.63
N ASP A 219 22.58 13.09 34.01
CA ASP A 219 22.26 13.85 35.24
C ASP A 219 22.63 13.07 36.52
N GLY A 220 22.54 11.74 36.48
CA GLY A 220 22.98 10.87 37.58
C GLY A 220 24.49 10.88 37.84
N VAL A 221 25.30 11.31 36.86
CA VAL A 221 26.77 11.44 36.99
C VAL A 221 27.19 12.75 37.67
N VAL A 222 26.30 13.76 37.73
CA VAL A 222 26.62 15.12 38.21
C VAL A 222 26.20 15.39 39.67
N SER A 223 25.80 14.38 40.45
CA SER A 223 25.57 14.60 41.90
C SER A 223 26.91 14.76 42.63
N PRO A 224 27.24 15.95 43.16
CA PRO A 224 28.55 16.25 43.71
C PRO A 224 28.74 15.54 45.06
N THR A 225 29.92 14.96 45.23
CA THR A 225 30.52 14.62 46.52
C THR A 225 30.35 15.79 47.50
N SER A 226 29.53 15.59 48.54
CA SER A 226 29.54 16.48 49.69
C SER A 226 30.95 16.44 50.32
N PRO A 227 31.62 17.57 50.56
CA PRO A 227 32.85 17.57 51.33
C PRO A 227 32.49 17.24 52.78
N ALA A 228 33.07 16.15 53.28
CA ALA A 228 32.97 15.76 54.68
C ALA A 228 33.50 16.89 55.57
N SER A 229 32.72 17.22 56.61
CA SER A 229 33.13 18.08 57.73
C SER A 229 33.95 17.29 58.74
#